data_AF-A0A210QPQ9-F1
#
_entry.id   AF-A0A210QPQ9-F1
#
_cell.length_a   1.000
_cell.length_b   1.000
_cell.length_c   1.000
_cell.angle_alpha   90.00
_cell.angle_beta   90.00
_cell.angle_gamma   90.00
#
_symmetry.space_group_name_H-M   'P 1'
#
loop_
_entity.id
_entity.type
_entity.pdbx_description
1 polymer ?
#
loop_
_entity_poly.entity_id
_entity_poly.type
_entity_poly.pdbx_seq_one_letter_code
_entity_poly.pdbx_strand_id
1 'polypeptide(L)'
;MQTYIQLQRNSTMDPWGFRLQGGTDFNSQLSVKKVTEGTPCYGQLTPGDAILGIGQNSTDSLTHMQAHDLIKQSGNVLQLSVCK
;
A
#
# COMPACT_ATOMS: atom_id res chain seq x y z
N MET A 1 -9.55 12.57 3.68
CA MET A 1 -10.76 11.69 3.81
C MET A 1 -10.35 10.27 3.49
N GLN A 2 -10.86 9.26 4.20
CA GLN A 2 -10.53 7.87 3.93
C GLN A 2 -11.12 7.43 2.58
N THR A 3 -10.27 6.83 1.74
CA THR A 3 -10.59 6.33 0.41
C THR A 3 -10.23 4.85 0.34
N TYR A 4 -11.11 4.04 -0.25
CA TYR A 4 -10.86 2.63 -0.52
C TYR A 4 -10.46 2.46 -1.98
N ILE A 5 -9.30 1.87 -2.23
CA ILE A 5 -8.80 1.63 -3.58
C ILE A 5 -8.53 0.15 -3.79
N GLN A 6 -8.69 -0.29 -5.03
CA GLN A 6 -8.37 -1.63 -5.46
C GLN A 6 -7.45 -1.56 -6.68
N LEU A 7 -6.24 -2.07 -6.50
CA LEU A 7 -5.25 -2.19 -7.56
C LEU A 7 -5.33 -3.59 -8.16
N GLN A 8 -5.19 -3.68 -9.48
CA GLN A 8 -5.16 -4.95 -10.19
C GLN A 8 -3.91 -5.03 -11.07
N ARG A 9 -3.25 -6.19 -11.05
CA ARG A 9 -2.10 -6.49 -11.91
C ARG A 9 -2.36 -7.78 -12.69
N ASN A 10 -1.68 -7.93 -13.83
CA ASN A 10 -1.89 -9.07 -14.72
C ASN A 10 -1.16 -10.34 -14.22
N SER A 11 0.02 -10.15 -13.63
CA SER A 11 0.83 -11.22 -13.06
C SER A 11 1.28 -10.90 -11.64
N THR A 12 1.46 -11.92 -10.79
CA THR A 12 2.00 -11.76 -9.43
C THR A 12 3.47 -11.31 -9.43
N MET A 13 4.14 -11.42 -10.57
CA MET A 13 5.50 -10.93 -10.81
C MET A 13 5.54 -9.43 -11.11
N ASP A 14 4.41 -8.83 -11.53
CA ASP A 14 4.35 -7.41 -11.87
C ASP A 14 4.38 -6.56 -10.59
N PRO A 15 5.18 -5.49 -10.52
CA PRO A 15 5.21 -4.64 -9.34
C PRO A 15 3.88 -3.85 -9.21
N TRP A 16 3.43 -3.64 -7.97
CA TRP A 16 2.31 -2.72 -7.70
C TRP A 16 2.64 -1.27 -8.08
N GLY A 17 3.93 -0.92 -8.01
CA GLY A 17 4.48 0.34 -8.52
C GLY A 17 4.61 1.46 -7.50
N PHE A 18 4.36 1.19 -6.22
CA PHE A 18 4.61 2.17 -5.15
C PHE A 18 5.67 1.66 -4.17
N ARG A 19 6.26 2.60 -3.42
CA ARG A 19 7.16 2.31 -2.29
C ARG A 19 6.47 2.64 -0.99
N LEU A 20 6.54 1.72 -0.04
CA LEU A 20 6.07 1.89 1.33
C LEU A 20 7.16 2.58 2.16
N GLN A 21 6.75 3.36 3.16
CA GLN A 21 7.61 3.84 4.24
C GLN A 21 6.85 3.83 5.57
N GLY A 22 7.58 3.95 6.68
CA GLY A 22 7.02 3.89 8.02
C GLY A 22 6.72 2.47 8.49
N GLY A 23 5.94 2.35 9.55
CA GLY A 23 5.73 1.12 10.31
C GLY A 23 5.94 1.39 11.81
N THR A 24 5.32 0.57 12.65
CA THR A 24 5.46 0.69 14.12
C THR A 24 6.92 0.53 14.58
N ASP A 25 7.70 -0.29 13.87
CA ASP A 25 9.14 -0.47 14.05
C ASP A 25 9.98 0.76 13.70
N PHE A 26 9.43 1.69 12.91
CA PHE A 26 10.03 2.99 12.58
C PHE A 26 9.40 4.15 13.34
N ASN A 27 8.55 3.89 14.35
CA ASN A 27 7.79 4.90 15.09
C ASN A 27 7.09 5.92 14.17
N SER A 28 6.59 5.48 13.01
CA SER A 28 5.97 6.34 12.02
C SER A 28 4.84 5.63 11.28
N GLN A 29 3.86 6.39 10.81
CA GLN A 29 2.71 5.83 10.10
C GLN A 29 3.13 5.24 8.75
N LEU A 30 2.52 4.12 8.38
CA LEU A 30 2.65 3.54 7.05
C LEU A 30 2.10 4.49 6.00
N SER A 31 2.93 4.87 5.04
CA SER A 31 2.56 5.82 3.98
C SER A 31 3.24 5.52 2.66
N VAL A 32 2.72 6.09 1.59
CA VAL A 32 3.28 5.99 0.24
C VAL A 32 4.46 6.95 0.10
N LYS A 33 5.66 6.42 -0.13
CA LYS A 33 6.86 7.24 -0.36
C LYS A 33 7.00 7.70 -1.81
N LYS A 34 6.68 6.81 -2.75
CA LYS A 34 6.83 7.05 -4.18
C LYS A 34 5.80 6.24 -4.95
N VAL A 35 5.34 6.79 -6.06
CA VAL A 35 4.53 6.12 -7.07
C VAL A 35 5.32 6.11 -8.39
N THR A 36 5.18 5.04 -9.15
CA THR A 36 5.81 4.86 -10.47
C THR A 36 4.76 5.10 -11.52
N GLU A 37 5.12 5.79 -12.61
CA GLU A 37 4.20 6.05 -13.70
C GLU A 37 3.95 4.77 -14.52
N GLY A 38 2.73 4.61 -15.05
CA GLY A 38 2.36 3.46 -15.87
C GLY A 38 2.15 2.14 -15.12
N THR A 39 2.23 2.13 -13.79
CA THR A 39 1.96 0.95 -12.95
C THR A 39 0.53 0.95 -12.40
N PRO A 40 0.02 -0.16 -11.85
CA PRO A 40 -1.36 -0.25 -11.34
C PRO A 40 -1.75 0.83 -10.31
N CYS A 41 -0.80 1.27 -9.48
CA CYS A 41 -1.06 2.32 -8.48
C CYS A 41 -1.08 3.76 -9.03
N TYR A 42 -0.65 3.98 -10.28
CA TYR A 42 -0.56 5.33 -10.85
C TYR A 42 -1.94 5.97 -10.97
N GLY A 43 -2.08 7.22 -10.50
CA GLY A 43 -3.36 7.93 -10.46
C GLY A 43 -4.29 7.53 -9.31
N GLN A 44 -4.04 6.41 -8.63
CA GLN A 44 -4.82 5.97 -7.44
C GLN A 44 -4.14 6.35 -6.13
N LEU A 45 -2.81 6.18 -6.09
CA LEU A 45 -1.98 6.57 -4.95
C LEU A 45 -1.20 7.85 -5.24
N THR A 46 -0.93 8.61 -4.18
CA THR A 46 -0.08 9.81 -4.21
C THR A 46 0.99 9.69 -3.13
N PRO A 47 2.24 10.13 -3.37
CA PRO A 47 3.23 10.24 -2.31
C PRO A 47 2.68 11.07 -1.14
N GLY A 48 2.83 10.56 0.08
CA GLY A 48 2.26 11.14 1.29
C GLY A 48 0.96 10.48 1.75
N ASP A 49 0.24 9.76 0.88
CA ASP A 49 -0.99 9.05 1.26
C ASP A 49 -0.71 8.10 2.43
N ALA A 50 -1.44 8.27 3.52
CA ALA A 50 -1.36 7.38 4.67
C ALA A 50 -2.09 6.07 4.35
N ILE A 51 -1.43 4.93 4.53
CA ILE A 51 -2.08 3.63 4.41
C ILE A 51 -2.66 3.29 5.79
N LEU A 52 -3.98 3.13 5.83
CA LEU A 52 -4.77 2.82 7.03
C LEU A 52 -5.15 1.33 7.10
N GLY A 53 -5.15 0.64 5.95
CA GLY A 53 -5.45 -0.78 5.90
C GLY A 53 -4.97 -1.45 4.62
N ILE A 54 -4.62 -2.74 4.73
CA ILE A 54 -4.16 -3.60 3.64
C ILE A 54 -5.01 -4.87 3.65
N GLY A 55 -5.80 -5.06 2.60
CA GLY A 55 -6.85 -6.08 2.57
C GLY A 55 -7.84 -5.86 3.71
N GLN A 56 -7.93 -6.85 4.61
CA GLN A 56 -8.80 -6.80 5.79
C GLN A 56 -8.08 -6.41 7.09
N ASN A 57 -6.79 -6.06 7.02
CA ASN A 57 -5.98 -5.76 8.20
C ASN A 57 -5.83 -4.25 8.37
N SER A 58 -6.09 -3.72 9.58
CA SER A 58 -5.65 -2.37 9.95
C SER A 58 -4.13 -2.32 10.01
N THR A 59 -3.56 -1.18 9.63
CA THR A 59 -2.13 -0.94 9.65
C THR A 59 -1.62 -0.28 10.93
N ASP A 60 -2.49 0.08 11.87
CA ASP A 60 -2.15 0.84 13.09
C ASP A 60 -1.08 0.15 13.96
N SER A 61 -1.09 -1.19 13.98
CA SER A 61 -0.15 -1.99 14.77
C SER A 61 0.89 -2.73 13.91
N LEU A 62 0.94 -2.50 12.60
CA LEU A 62 1.80 -3.26 11.71
C LEU A 62 3.21 -2.67 11.63
N THR A 63 4.20 -3.56 11.67
CA THR A 63 5.56 -3.21 11.29
C THR A 63 5.65 -3.01 9.78
N HIS A 64 6.73 -2.36 9.34
CA HIS A 64 7.03 -2.21 7.92
C HIS A 64 7.02 -3.55 7.18
N MET A 65 7.66 -4.56 7.77
CA MET A 65 7.80 -5.89 7.19
C MET A 65 6.45 -6.60 7.11
N GLN A 66 5.63 -6.54 8.16
CA GLN A 66 4.28 -7.13 8.16
C GLN A 66 3.39 -6.51 7.07
N ALA A 67 3.42 -5.18 6.93
CA ALA A 67 2.68 -4.50 5.88
C ALA A 67 3.18 -4.88 4.47
N HIS A 68 4.49 -4.96 4.28
CA HIS A 68 5.11 -5.43 3.04
C HIS A 68 4.67 -6.85 2.67
N ASP A 69 4.64 -7.76 3.63
CA ASP A 69 4.22 -9.15 3.42
C ASP A 69 2.75 -9.27 3.05
N LEU A 70 1.86 -8.50 3.69
CA LEU A 70 0.44 -8.46 3.32
C LEU A 70 0.24 -7.98 1.87
N ILE A 71 0.98 -6.95 1.45
CA ILE A 71 0.95 -6.44 0.07
C ILE A 71 1.41 -7.52 -0.92
N LYS A 72 2.47 -8.25 -0.57
CA LYS A 72 3.00 -9.34 -1.41
C LYS A 72 2.04 -10.53 -1.51
N GLN A 73 1.34 -10.84 -0.43
CA GLN A 73 0.37 -11.95 -0.35
C GLN A 73 -0.96 -11.66 -1.07
N SER A 74 -1.23 -10.40 -1.45
CA SER A 74 -2.49 -9.98 -2.10
C SER A 74 -2.69 -10.52 -3.53
N GLY A 75 -1.84 -11.42 -4.03
CA GLY A 75 -2.03 -12.03 -5.36
C GLY A 75 -2.11 -10.98 -6.47
N ASN A 76 -3.12 -11.06 -7.33
CA ASN A 76 -3.32 -10.11 -8.43
C ASN A 76 -4.24 -8.93 -8.10
N VAL A 77 -4.80 -8.87 -6.89
CA VAL A 77 -5.71 -7.81 -6.46
C VAL A 77 -5.31 -7.30 -5.08
N LEU A 78 -4.85 -6.06 -5.00
CA LEU A 78 -4.48 -5.40 -3.74
C LEU A 78 -5.52 -4.37 -3.36
N GLN A 79 -6.13 -4.55 -2.19
CA GLN A 79 -7.06 -3.58 -1.62
C GLN A 79 -6.35 -2.76 -0.55
N LEU A 80 -6.48 -1.44 -0.63
CA LEU A 80 -5.91 -0.50 0.34
C LEU A 80 -6.99 0.45 0.83
N SER A 81 -6.94 0.76 2.12
CA SER A 81 -7.62 1.91 2.71
C SER A 81 -6.59 3.00 2.91
N VAL A 82 -6.77 4.19 2.32
CA VAL A 82 -5.81 5.29 2.41
C VAL A 82 -6.46 6.59 2.84
N CYS A 83 -5.70 7.47 3.48
CA CYS A 83 -6.12 8.85 3.74
C CYS A 83 -5.20 9.80 2.96
N LYS A 84 -5.82 10.67 2.16
CA LYS A 84 -5.19 11.83 1.52
C LYS A 84 -5.28 13.05 2.43
#